data_AF-A0A1X6PGS8-F1
#
_entry.id   AF-A0A1X6PGS8-F1
#
_cell.length_a   1.000
_cell.length_b   1.000
_cell.length_c   1.000
_cell.angle_alpha   90.00
_cell.angle_beta   90.00
_cell.angle_gamma   90.00
#
_symmetry.space_group_name_H-M   'P 1'
#
loop_
_entity.id
_entity.type
_entity.pdbx_description
1 polymer ?
#
loop_
_entity_poly.entity_id
_entity_poly.type
_entity_poly.pdbx_seq_one_letter_code
_entity_poly.pdbx_strand_id
1 'polypeptide(L)'
;MGALNAVRTVDLKQLALRLGPEAQHNMREPAISFGSISTRGRAIESTNDAMLEAMDELVAVAAGKQAAKDNFQGSKSTWAAESIAQVARDEVVAEQRRYNAAVVARTEGLRRRAARARAAAGP
;
A
#
# COMPACT_ATOMS: atom_id res chain seq x y z
N MET A 1 -36.61 25.38 11.95
CA MET A 1 -37.03 26.78 11.68
C MET A 1 -36.98 27.51 13.02
N GLY A 2 -36.10 28.45 13.37
CA GLY A 2 -35.13 29.27 12.67
C GLY A 2 -35.04 30.57 13.48
N ALA A 3 -34.10 30.67 14.43
CA ALA A 3 -33.88 31.91 15.18
C ALA A 3 -32.81 32.72 14.43
N LEU A 4 -33.29 33.66 13.60
CA LEU A 4 -32.45 34.63 12.90
C LEU A 4 -31.70 35.46 13.95
N ASN A 5 -30.38 35.31 14.00
CA ASN A 5 -29.51 36.25 14.68
C ASN A 5 -29.65 37.60 13.98
N ALA A 6 -30.56 38.44 14.46
CA ALA A 6 -30.72 39.80 13.99
C ALA A 6 -29.43 40.56 14.27
N VAL A 7 -28.67 40.86 13.23
CA VAL A 7 -27.51 41.75 13.30
C VAL A 7 -28.00 43.09 13.81
N ARG A 8 -27.68 43.40 15.07
CA ARG A 8 -27.95 44.71 15.65
C ARG A 8 -26.89 45.67 15.10
N THR A 9 -27.21 46.36 14.02
CA THR A 9 -26.40 47.46 13.50
C THR A 9 -26.53 48.64 14.44
N VAL A 10 -25.49 48.88 15.24
CA VAL A 10 -25.39 50.07 16.10
C VAL A 10 -24.85 51.22 15.25
N ASP A 11 -25.60 52.32 15.16
CA ASP A 11 -25.13 53.55 14.51
C ASP A 11 -24.10 54.24 15.40
N LEU A 12 -22.83 54.01 15.08
CA LEU A 12 -21.69 54.56 15.83
C LEU A 12 -21.67 56.09 15.81
N LYS A 13 -22.23 56.76 14.80
CA LYS A 13 -22.28 58.23 14.78
C LYS A 13 -23.25 58.78 15.82
N GLN A 14 -24.42 58.16 15.95
CA GLN A 14 -25.39 58.54 16.97
C GLN A 14 -24.89 58.21 18.38
N LEU A 15 -24.21 57.08 18.55
CA LEU A 15 -23.60 56.72 19.82
C LEU A 15 -22.50 57.70 20.21
N ALA A 16 -21.65 58.11 19.25
CA ALA A 16 -20.64 59.13 19.46
C ALA A 16 -21.23 60.48 19.88
N LEU A 17 -22.37 60.90 19.35
CA LEU A 17 -23.03 62.16 19.79
C LEU A 17 -23.54 62.11 21.23
N ARG A 18 -23.93 60.93 21.72
CA ARG A 18 -24.40 60.72 23.10
C ARG A 18 -23.28 60.58 24.11
N LEU A 19 -22.15 60.05 23.68
CA LEU A 19 -20.95 59.95 24.50
C LEU A 19 -20.16 61.26 24.39
N GLY A 20 -19.64 61.78 25.50
CA GLY A 20 -18.99 63.09 25.52
C GLY A 20 -17.80 63.23 24.54
N PRO A 21 -17.22 64.44 24.41
CA PRO A 21 -16.19 64.75 23.41
C PRO A 21 -14.99 63.79 23.38
N GLU A 22 -14.57 63.28 24.54
CA GLU A 22 -13.47 62.29 24.64
C GLU A 22 -13.81 60.93 24.02
N ALA A 23 -15.06 60.47 24.17
CA ALA A 23 -15.50 59.21 23.59
C ALA A 23 -15.69 59.31 22.07
N GLN A 24 -16.00 60.50 21.55
CA GLN A 24 -16.07 60.74 20.10
C GLN A 24 -14.72 60.56 19.42
N HIS A 25 -13.63 60.98 20.06
CA HIS A 25 -12.28 60.84 19.51
C HIS A 25 -11.91 59.34 19.36
N ASN A 26 -12.10 58.57 20.42
CA ASN A 26 -11.79 57.12 20.43
C ASN A 26 -12.66 56.30 19.47
N MET A 27 -13.87 56.76 19.15
CA MET A 27 -14.74 56.11 18.17
C MET A 27 -14.44 56.49 16.72
N ARG A 28 -13.87 57.68 16.46
CA ARG A 28 -13.42 58.09 15.12
C ARG A 28 -12.11 57.41 14.72
N GLU A 29 -11.23 57.20 15.69
CA GLU A 29 -9.97 56.48 15.51
C GLU A 29 -9.87 55.39 16.58
N PRO A 30 -10.53 54.24 16.39
CA PRO A 30 -10.35 53.11 17.30
C PRO A 30 -8.88 52.68 17.22
N ALA A 31 -8.09 53.04 18.23
CA ALA A 31 -6.70 52.65 18.36
C ALA A 31 -6.64 51.14 18.68
N ILE A 32 -6.74 50.32 17.63
CA ILE A 32 -6.55 48.88 17.74
C ILE A 32 -5.05 48.61 17.58
N SER A 33 -4.34 48.56 18.70
CA SER A 33 -2.97 48.05 18.72
C SER A 33 -3.01 46.52 18.78
N PHE A 34 -2.87 45.88 17.62
CA PHE A 34 -2.29 44.54 17.63
C PHE A 34 -0.81 44.72 17.88
N GLY A 35 -0.32 44.34 19.06
CA GLY A 35 1.10 44.36 19.36
C GLY A 35 1.88 43.69 18.21
N SER A 36 2.97 44.32 17.77
CA SER A 36 3.86 43.72 16.79
C SER A 36 4.35 42.37 17.32
N ILE A 37 3.93 41.27 16.70
CA ILE A 37 4.58 39.98 16.94
C ILE A 37 5.89 40.05 16.18
N SER A 38 6.97 40.36 16.89
CA SER A 38 8.31 40.35 16.35
C SER A 38 8.65 38.95 15.83
N THR A 39 8.80 38.82 14.52
CA THR A 39 9.50 37.67 13.91
C THR A 39 11.02 37.81 14.02
N ARG A 40 11.55 38.95 14.50
CA ARG A 40 12.98 39.09 14.84
C ARG A 40 13.28 38.11 15.97
N GLY A 41 13.89 36.98 15.61
CA GLY A 41 14.26 35.91 16.54
C GLY A 41 13.72 34.52 16.16
N ARG A 42 12.78 34.40 15.21
CA ARG A 42 12.44 33.11 14.61
C ARG A 42 12.84 33.11 13.14
N ALA A 43 14.12 32.84 12.91
CA ALA A 43 14.47 32.10 11.71
C ALA A 43 13.87 30.70 11.91
N ILE A 44 12.84 30.34 11.14
CA ILE A 44 12.59 28.93 10.89
C ILE A 44 13.70 28.56 9.91
N GLU A 45 14.84 28.13 10.43
CA GLU A 45 15.92 27.57 9.63
C GLU A 45 15.34 26.36 8.91
N SER A 46 15.03 26.56 7.64
CA SER A 46 14.28 25.65 6.78
C SER A 46 15.12 24.45 6.29
N THR A 47 16.29 24.23 6.87
CA THR A 47 17.26 23.20 6.49
C THR A 47 18.06 22.87 7.74
N ASN A 48 17.44 22.11 8.64
CA ASN A 48 18.18 21.44 9.69
C ASN A 48 18.81 20.21 9.04
N ASP A 49 20.14 20.14 8.95
CA ASP A 49 20.86 19.03 8.34
C ASP A 49 20.41 17.66 8.90
N ALA A 50 20.04 17.62 10.18
CA ALA A 50 19.48 16.44 10.81
C ALA A 50 18.13 15.97 10.22
N MET A 51 17.32 16.91 9.70
CA MET A 51 16.07 16.59 9.00
C MET A 51 16.35 15.96 7.63
N LEU A 52 17.35 16.48 6.91
CA LEU A 52 17.78 15.91 5.63
C LEU A 52 18.36 14.51 5.82
N GLU A 53 19.21 14.33 6.83
CA GLU A 53 19.78 13.03 7.19
C GLU A 53 18.69 12.01 7.55
N ALA A 54 17.69 12.42 8.35
CA ALA A 54 16.55 11.56 8.68
C ALA A 54 15.69 11.17 7.45
N MET A 55 15.59 12.04 6.44
CA MET A 55 14.90 11.72 5.19
C MET A 55 15.72 10.74 4.35
N ASP A 56 17.04 10.92 4.26
CA ASP A 56 17.93 10.02 3.52
C ASP A 56 17.92 8.61 4.15
N GLU A 57 17.95 8.52 5.48
CA GLU A 57 17.78 7.25 6.20
C GLU A 57 16.44 6.58 5.89
N LEU A 58 15.35 7.35 5.87
CA LEU A 58 14.02 6.82 5.56
C LEU A 58 13.96 6.28 4.12
N VAL A 59 14.57 6.98 3.16
CA VAL A 59 14.66 6.55 1.77
C VAL A 59 15.51 5.28 1.65
N ALA A 60 16.65 5.21 2.34
CA ALA A 60 17.50 4.02 2.35
C ALA A 60 16.76 2.80 2.92
N VAL A 61 16.01 2.97 4.01
CA VAL A 61 15.17 1.92 4.59
C VAL A 61 14.07 1.48 3.63
N ALA A 62 13.41 2.42 2.95
CA ALA A 62 12.37 2.11 1.97
C ALA A 62 12.94 1.33 0.78
N ALA A 63 14.09 1.74 0.25
CA ALA A 63 14.78 1.06 -0.84
C ALA A 63 15.21 -0.37 -0.44
N GLY A 64 15.77 -0.54 0.76
CA GLY A 64 16.13 -1.86 1.29
C GLY A 64 14.94 -2.79 1.43
N LYS A 65 13.79 -2.28 1.91
CA LYS A 65 12.54 -3.05 2.01
C LYS A 65 12.00 -3.44 0.63
N GLN A 66 12.10 -2.54 -0.36
CA GLN A 66 11.63 -2.83 -1.71
C GLN A 66 12.50 -3.91 -2.37
N ALA A 67 13.83 -3.78 -2.28
CA ALA A 67 14.75 -4.79 -2.80
C ALA A 67 14.53 -6.18 -2.17
N ALA A 68 14.25 -6.25 -0.87
CA ALA A 68 13.93 -7.51 -0.20
C ALA A 68 12.62 -8.15 -0.74
N LYS A 69 11.58 -7.33 -1.00
CA LYS A 69 10.33 -7.80 -1.60
C LYS A 69 10.54 -8.30 -3.02
N ASP A 70 11.29 -7.55 -3.82
CA ASP A 70 11.54 -7.90 -5.22
C ASP A 70 12.34 -9.20 -5.32
N ASN A 71 13.35 -9.39 -4.45
CA ASN A 71 14.08 -10.64 -4.35
C ASN A 71 13.16 -11.81 -3.97
N PHE A 72 12.33 -11.64 -2.93
CA PHE A 72 11.39 -12.67 -2.52
C PHE A 72 10.41 -13.05 -3.65
N GLN A 73 9.88 -12.05 -4.35
CA GLN A 73 8.96 -12.28 -5.46
C GLN A 73 9.67 -12.94 -6.66
N GLY A 74 10.92 -12.55 -6.92
CA GLY A 74 11.79 -13.19 -7.90
C GLY A 74 11.97 -14.68 -7.58
N SER A 75 12.39 -15.02 -6.37
CA SER A 75 12.57 -16.41 -5.93
C SER A 75 11.28 -17.23 -5.98
N LYS A 76 10.13 -16.62 -5.65
CA LYS A 76 8.84 -17.29 -5.76
C LYS A 76 8.49 -17.60 -7.22
N SER A 77 8.79 -16.67 -8.12
CA SER A 77 8.54 -16.83 -9.55
C SER A 77 9.44 -17.89 -10.17
N THR A 78 10.73 -17.93 -9.80
CA THR A 78 11.66 -18.96 -10.26
C THR A 78 11.24 -20.34 -9.78
N TRP A 79 10.89 -20.48 -8.49
CA TRP A 79 10.40 -21.74 -7.94
C TRP A 79 9.12 -22.22 -8.64
N ALA A 80 8.18 -21.32 -8.91
CA ALA A 80 6.97 -21.67 -9.65
C ALA A 80 7.28 -22.16 -11.08
N ALA A 81 8.19 -21.48 -11.78
CA ALA A 81 8.63 -21.89 -13.11
C ALA A 81 9.34 -23.26 -13.10
N GLU A 82 10.23 -23.49 -12.12
CA GLU A 82 10.90 -24.77 -11.92
C GLU A 82 9.90 -25.90 -11.61
N SER A 83 8.91 -25.63 -10.76
CA SER A 83 7.86 -26.60 -10.43
C SER A 83 7.05 -26.98 -11.66
N ILE A 84 6.64 -26.00 -12.48
CA ILE A 84 5.92 -26.25 -13.74
C ILE A 84 6.79 -27.06 -14.71
N ALA A 85 8.05 -26.70 -14.86
CA ALA A 85 8.99 -27.42 -15.72
C ALA A 85 9.21 -28.86 -15.23
N GLN A 86 9.25 -29.08 -13.91
CA GLN A 86 9.40 -30.41 -13.33
C GLN A 86 8.18 -31.27 -13.59
N VAL A 87 6.96 -30.74 -13.41
CA VAL A 87 5.72 -31.45 -13.74
C VAL A 87 5.71 -31.87 -15.22
N ALA A 88 6.09 -30.97 -16.14
CA ALA A 88 6.16 -31.29 -17.56
C ALA A 88 7.19 -32.42 -17.85
N ARG A 89 8.35 -32.42 -17.18
CA ARG A 89 9.33 -33.50 -17.30
C ARG A 89 8.80 -34.82 -16.75
N ASP A 90 8.11 -34.79 -15.61
CA ASP A 90 7.54 -35.96 -14.98
C ASP A 90 6.44 -36.59 -15.84
N GLU A 91 5.61 -35.77 -16.49
CA GLU A 91 4.61 -36.23 -17.47
C GLU A 91 5.26 -36.92 -18.67
N VAL A 92 6.31 -36.33 -19.24
CA VAL A 92 7.06 -36.94 -20.36
C VAL A 92 7.69 -38.27 -19.94
N VAL A 93 8.27 -38.34 -18.73
CA VAL A 93 8.85 -39.58 -18.20
C VAL A 93 7.77 -40.63 -17.93
N ALA A 94 6.61 -40.22 -17.40
CA ALA A 94 5.49 -41.12 -17.16
C ALA A 94 4.97 -41.71 -18.48
N GLU A 95 4.86 -40.88 -19.52
CA GLU A 95 4.43 -41.31 -20.84
C GLU A 95 5.46 -42.26 -21.49
N GLN A 96 6.76 -41.96 -21.40
CA GLN A 96 7.80 -42.89 -21.84
C GLN A 96 7.77 -44.24 -21.10
N ARG A 97 7.46 -44.23 -19.80
CA ARG A 97 7.29 -45.47 -19.02
C ARG A 97 6.08 -46.27 -19.50
N ARG A 98 4.99 -45.62 -19.92
CA ARG A 98 3.81 -46.29 -20.49
C ARG A 98 4.14 -47.01 -21.80
N TYR A 99 4.97 -46.39 -22.65
CA TYR A 99 5.41 -46.98 -23.92
C TYR A 99 6.65 -47.87 -23.80
N ASN A 100 7.15 -48.12 -22.60
CA ASN A 100 8.30 -48.99 -22.42
C ASN A 100 7.94 -50.43 -22.83
N ALA A 101 8.67 -50.96 -23.81
CA ALA A 101 8.43 -52.29 -24.38
C ALA A 101 8.42 -53.41 -23.32
N ALA A 102 9.24 -53.32 -22.27
CA ALA A 102 9.25 -54.30 -21.19
C ALA A 102 7.97 -54.24 -20.34
N VAL A 103 7.42 -53.04 -20.10
CA VAL A 103 6.18 -52.84 -19.36
C VAL A 103 4.99 -53.35 -20.18
N VAL A 104 4.96 -53.04 -21.48
CA VAL A 104 3.94 -53.53 -22.41
C VAL A 104 3.98 -55.06 -22.49
N ALA A 105 5.15 -55.65 -22.75
CA ALA A 105 5.31 -57.10 -22.87
C ALA A 105 4.90 -57.83 -21.57
N ARG A 106 5.25 -57.28 -20.41
CA ARG A 106 4.82 -57.82 -19.11
C ARG A 106 3.30 -57.78 -18.95
N THR A 107 2.67 -56.67 -19.30
CA THR A 107 1.21 -56.50 -19.19
C THR A 107 0.46 -57.47 -20.11
N GLU A 108 0.91 -57.61 -21.35
CA GLU A 108 0.36 -58.60 -22.27
C GLU A 108 0.59 -60.04 -21.82
N GLY A 109 1.75 -60.34 -21.24
CA GLY A 109 2.05 -61.65 -20.66
C GLY A 109 1.08 -62.00 -19.53
N LEU A 110 0.79 -61.04 -18.64
CA LEU A 110 -0.20 -61.20 -17.57
C LEU A 110 -1.61 -61.43 -18.12
N ARG A 111 -2.03 -60.63 -19.12
CA ARG A 111 -3.34 -60.82 -19.78
C ARG A 111 -3.48 -62.20 -20.40
N ARG A 112 -2.45 -62.67 -21.11
CA ARG A 112 -2.42 -64.02 -21.70
C ARG A 112 -2.51 -65.12 -20.64
N ARG A 113 -1.81 -64.97 -19.52
CA ARG A 113 -1.90 -65.91 -18.38
C ARG A 113 -3.30 -65.92 -17.78
N ALA A 114 -3.90 -64.75 -17.55
CA ALA A 114 -5.25 -64.64 -17.02
C ALA A 114 -6.30 -65.24 -17.96
N ALA A 115 -6.18 -65.01 -19.27
CA ALA A 115 -7.08 -65.61 -20.27
C ALA A 115 -7.00 -67.14 -20.27
N ARG A 116 -5.78 -67.70 -20.19
CA ARG A 116 -5.58 -69.15 -20.07
C ARG A 116 -6.17 -69.71 -18.77
N ALA A 117 -5.99 -69.02 -17.65
CA ALA A 117 -6.56 -69.43 -16.38
C ALA A 117 -8.10 -69.44 -16.43
N ARG A 118 -8.72 -68.43 -17.05
CA ARG A 118 -10.18 -68.39 -17.27
C ARG A 118 -10.67 -69.50 -18.18
N ALA A 119 -9.97 -69.77 -19.28
CA ALA A 119 -10.31 -70.87 -20.18
C ALA A 119 -10.17 -72.24 -19.49
N ALA A 120 -9.19 -72.40 -18.59
CA ALA A 120 -9.00 -73.62 -17.81
C ALA A 120 -10.00 -73.78 -16.66
N ALA A 121 -10.61 -72.69 -16.18
CA ALA A 121 -11.59 -72.73 -15.10
C ALA A 121 -12.98 -73.21 -15.54
N GLY A 122 -13.28 -73.22 -16.85
CA GLY A 122 -14.60 -73.58 -17.39
C GLY A 122 -15.71 -72.56 -17.02
N PRO A 123 -16.91 -72.65 -17.61
CA PRO A 123 -18.07 -71.87 -17.18
C PRO A 123 -18.53 -72.22 -15.76
#